data_AF-A0A7X8JGJ2-F1
#
_entry.id   AF-A0A7X8JGJ2-F1
#
_cell.length_a   1.000
_cell.length_b   1.000
_cell.length_c   1.000
_cell.angle_alpha   90.00
_cell.angle_beta   90.00
_cell.angle_gamma   90.00
#
_symmetry.space_group_name_H-M   'P 1'
#
loop_
_entity.id
_entity.type
_entity.pdbx_description
1 polymer ?
#
loop_
_entity_poly.entity_id
_entity_poly.type
_entity_poly.pdbx_seq_one_letter_code
_entity_poly.pdbx_strand_id
1 'polypeptide(L)'
;MKRSGNCGSCARGIRIKVNSDILCRIHGAVSKDYRCSRYIRKVAQWSSGPSSAPSASEADHIDKCIDCEYFVPSISSEEKDSSVGYCELFTVRHYNGMSKNACSRFRKKAQKNIS
;
A
#
# COMPACT_ATOMS: atom_id res chain seq x y z
N MET A 1 23.20 9.53 -14.63
CA MET A 1 21.76 9.54 -14.97
C MET A 1 21.06 10.63 -14.16
N LYS A 2 20.60 11.74 -14.79
CA LYS A 2 19.87 12.81 -14.09
C LYS A 2 18.46 12.30 -13.71
N ARG A 3 18.17 12.19 -12.41
CA ARG A 3 16.85 11.78 -11.91
C ARG A 3 15.82 12.85 -12.28
N SER A 4 14.96 12.59 -13.26
CA SER A 4 13.97 13.57 -13.74
C SER A 4 12.79 13.70 -12.77
N GLY A 5 12.43 14.94 -12.41
CA GLY A 5 11.26 15.29 -11.58
C GLY A 5 11.60 15.89 -10.20
N ASN A 6 10.71 16.76 -9.73
CA ASN A 6 10.77 17.50 -8.47
C ASN A 6 9.39 17.51 -7.79
N CYS A 7 9.28 18.01 -6.56
CA CYS A 7 8.02 18.09 -5.83
C CYS A 7 6.94 18.89 -6.57
N GLY A 8 7.31 19.82 -7.45
CA GLY A 8 6.36 20.54 -8.30
C GLY A 8 5.60 19.67 -9.30
N SER A 9 6.19 18.58 -9.77
CA SER A 9 5.56 17.55 -10.62
C SER A 9 5.15 16.29 -9.85
N CYS A 10 5.22 16.33 -8.52
CA CYS A 10 4.90 15.20 -7.66
C CYS A 10 3.40 15.13 -7.36
N ALA A 11 2.78 13.95 -7.40
CA ALA A 11 1.39 13.71 -7.02
C ALA A 11 1.05 14.19 -5.60
N ARG A 12 2.06 14.27 -4.72
CA ARG A 12 1.94 14.75 -3.34
C ARG A 12 2.29 16.22 -3.15
N GLY A 13 2.67 16.92 -4.22
CA GLY A 13 3.03 18.32 -4.21
C GLY A 13 1.84 19.21 -4.56
N ILE A 14 1.56 20.18 -3.70
CA ILE A 14 0.56 21.22 -3.91
C ILE A 14 1.30 22.54 -4.14
N ARG A 15 1.00 23.24 -5.24
CA ARG A 15 1.59 24.57 -5.47
C ARG A 15 0.96 25.56 -4.50
N ILE A 16 1.81 26.33 -3.81
CA ILE A 16 1.36 27.44 -2.98
C ILE A 16 1.03 28.61 -3.94
N LYS A 17 -0.08 29.31 -3.71
CA LYS A 17 -0.51 30.42 -4.59
C LYS A 17 0.26 31.72 -4.36
N VAL A 18 0.80 31.88 -3.15
CA VAL A 18 1.43 33.14 -2.68
C VAL A 18 2.90 33.22 -3.06
N ASN A 19 3.57 32.08 -3.25
CA ASN A 19 4.98 32.00 -3.61
C ASN A 19 5.26 30.86 -4.59
N SER A 20 6.51 30.73 -5.04
CA SER A 20 6.95 29.69 -5.98
C SER A 20 7.23 28.33 -5.31
N ASP A 21 7.00 28.22 -4.00
CA ASP A 21 7.25 27.01 -3.25
C ASP A 21 6.14 25.97 -3.43
N ILE A 22 6.49 24.74 -3.07
CA ILE A 22 5.61 23.58 -3.12
C ILE A 22 5.36 23.10 -1.70
N LEU A 23 4.10 22.92 -1.34
CA LEU A 23 3.75 22.21 -0.12
C LEU A 23 3.85 20.71 -0.38
N CYS A 24 4.91 20.10 0.13
CA CYS A 24 5.10 18.65 0.16
C CYS A 24 4.38 18.06 1.37
N ARG A 25 3.48 17.10 1.15
CA ARG A 25 2.73 16.43 2.24
C ARG A 25 3.60 15.71 3.30
N ILE A 26 4.89 15.50 3.02
CA ILE A 26 5.82 14.80 3.92
C ILE A 26 6.79 15.79 4.58
N HIS A 27 7.34 16.74 3.82
CA HIS A 27 8.44 17.61 4.27
C HIS A 27 8.01 19.07 4.49
N GLY A 28 6.74 19.43 4.29
CA GLY A 28 6.26 20.80 4.45
C GLY A 28 6.55 21.67 3.22
N ALA A 29 6.76 22.98 3.42
CA ALA A 29 7.08 23.91 2.34
C ALA A 29 8.51 23.64 1.83
N VAL A 30 8.64 23.37 0.54
CA VAL A 30 9.91 23.06 -0.11
C VAL A 30 10.05 23.88 -1.39
N SER A 31 11.29 24.18 -1.79
CA SER A 31 11.55 24.88 -3.03
C SER A 31 11.05 24.10 -4.26
N LYS A 32 10.75 24.81 -5.35
CA LYS A 32 10.23 24.25 -6.59
C LYS A 32 11.07 23.10 -7.17
N ASP A 33 12.39 23.18 -7.03
CA ASP A 33 13.34 22.20 -7.55
C ASP A 33 13.68 21.06 -6.58
N TYR A 34 13.16 21.13 -5.35
CA TYR A 34 13.36 20.08 -4.35
C TYR A 34 12.70 18.78 -4.80
N ARG A 35 13.37 17.64 -4.58
CA ARG A 35 12.82 16.31 -4.83
C ARG A 35 12.79 15.51 -3.53
N CYS A 36 11.59 15.22 -3.03
CA CYS A 36 11.44 14.37 -1.85
C CYS A 36 11.84 12.92 -2.12
N SER A 37 12.24 12.20 -1.06
CA SER A 37 12.62 10.79 -1.11
C SER A 37 11.50 9.89 -1.63
N ARG A 38 10.24 10.26 -1.41
CA ARG A 38 9.04 9.54 -1.87
C ARG A 38 8.33 10.24 -3.03
N TYR A 39 9.09 10.75 -4.00
CA TYR A 39 8.57 11.37 -5.22
C TYR A 39 7.72 10.38 -6.04
N ILE A 40 6.51 10.79 -6.41
CA ILE A 40 5.61 10.07 -7.32
C ILE A 40 5.20 11.05 -8.41
N ARG A 41 5.39 10.72 -9.69
CA ARG A 41 5.04 11.62 -10.79
C ARG A 41 3.51 11.80 -10.86
N LYS A 42 3.01 13.03 -11.04
CA LYS A 42 1.60 13.26 -11.41
C LYS A 42 1.36 12.59 -12.76
N VAL A 43 0.55 11.53 -12.78
CA VAL A 43 0.08 10.95 -14.04
C VAL A 43 -0.84 12.00 -14.66
N ALA A 44 -0.49 12.48 -15.85
CA ALA A 44 -1.39 13.34 -16.60
C ALA A 44 -2.61 12.50 -16.98
N GLN A 45 -3.81 12.99 -16.67
CA GLN A 45 -5.10 12.29 -16.78
C GLN A 45 -5.49 11.86 -18.21
N TRP A 46 -4.57 11.93 -19.18
CA TRP A 46 -4.77 11.60 -20.60
C TRP A 46 -3.85 10.48 -21.11
N SER A 47 -2.97 9.91 -20.27
CA SER A 47 -2.09 8.81 -20.68
C SER A 47 -2.61 7.50 -20.10
N SER A 48 -3.45 6.82 -20.87
CA SER A 48 -3.72 5.38 -20.72
C SER A 48 -2.39 4.63 -20.86
N GLY A 49 -1.88 4.13 -19.72
CA GLY A 49 -0.63 3.37 -19.63
C GLY A 49 -0.20 3.26 -18.16
N PRO A 50 -0.10 2.05 -17.58
CA PRO A 50 -0.09 1.87 -16.13
C PRO A 50 1.31 2.14 -15.58
N SER A 51 1.49 3.27 -14.90
CA SER A 51 2.66 3.49 -14.07
C SER A 51 2.35 4.52 -12.99
N SER A 52 2.15 3.99 -11.78
CA SER A 52 2.25 4.68 -10.49
C SER A 52 1.10 5.60 -10.03
N ALA A 53 -0.13 5.10 -10.19
CA ALA A 53 -1.12 5.12 -9.09
C ALA A 53 -1.65 3.67 -8.99
N PRO A 54 -2.06 3.14 -7.83
CA PRO A 54 -2.79 1.88 -7.81
C PRO A 54 -4.12 2.16 -8.52
N SER A 55 -4.13 1.84 -9.81
CA SER A 55 -5.22 2.04 -10.73
C SER A 55 -6.38 1.16 -10.27
N ALA A 56 -7.55 1.76 -10.14
CA ALA A 56 -8.80 1.11 -9.79
C ALA A 56 -9.34 0.21 -10.94
N SER A 57 -8.53 -0.70 -11.47
CA SER A 57 -8.92 -1.56 -12.59
C SER A 57 -8.09 -2.85 -12.72
N GLU A 58 -7.69 -3.44 -11.60
CA GLU A 58 -7.40 -4.88 -11.52
C GLU A 58 -8.33 -5.38 -10.42
N ALA A 59 -9.10 -6.44 -10.68
CA ALA A 59 -10.16 -6.93 -9.81
C ALA A 59 -9.75 -6.84 -8.33
N ASP A 60 -10.65 -6.26 -7.52
CA ASP A 60 -10.53 -5.87 -6.11
C ASP A 60 -10.15 -7.04 -5.17
N HIS A 61 -9.03 -7.70 -5.43
CA HIS A 61 -8.41 -8.69 -4.57
C HIS A 61 -7.58 -7.95 -3.54
N ILE A 62 -8.31 -7.33 -2.62
CA ILE A 62 -7.74 -6.86 -1.38
C ILE A 62 -7.24 -8.09 -0.63
N ASP A 63 -5.94 -8.34 -0.69
CA ASP A 63 -5.29 -9.42 0.05
C ASP A 63 -5.72 -9.36 1.51
N LYS A 64 -6.29 -10.46 1.99
CA LYS A 64 -6.80 -10.55 3.35
C LYS A 64 -5.73 -11.10 4.27
N CYS A 65 -5.86 -10.82 5.56
CA CYS A 65 -4.94 -11.36 6.56
C CYS A 65 -4.92 -12.90 6.53
N ILE A 66 -6.03 -13.56 6.19
CA ILE A 66 -6.12 -15.02 6.11
C ILE A 66 -5.18 -15.65 5.07
N ASP A 67 -4.88 -14.92 3.99
CA ASP A 67 -3.98 -15.34 2.91
C ASP A 67 -2.50 -15.15 3.26
N CYS A 68 -2.23 -14.55 4.42
CA CYS A 68 -0.89 -14.25 4.89
C CYS A 68 -0.25 -15.47 5.55
N GLU A 69 1.00 -15.77 5.20
CA GLU A 69 1.82 -16.83 5.81
C GLU A 69 1.92 -16.69 7.34
N TYR A 70 1.91 -15.45 7.84
CA TYR A 70 2.01 -15.12 9.27
C TYR A 70 0.67 -15.12 10.03
N PHE A 71 -0.43 -15.49 9.37
CA PHE A 71 -1.72 -15.63 10.03
C PHE A 71 -1.88 -17.05 10.57
N VAL A 72 -2.00 -17.13 11.89
CA VAL A 72 -2.15 -18.39 12.63
C VAL A 72 -3.63 -18.56 12.98
N PRO A 73 -4.34 -19.51 12.36
CA PRO A 73 -5.75 -19.77 12.67
C PRO A 73 -5.91 -20.37 14.08
N SER A 74 -6.96 -19.97 14.78
CA SER A 74 -7.32 -20.53 16.08
C SER A 74 -7.99 -21.88 15.90
N ILE A 75 -7.40 -22.95 16.42
CA ILE A 75 -7.92 -24.32 16.33
C ILE A 75 -8.92 -24.52 17.47
N SER A 76 -10.11 -23.92 17.36
CA SER A 76 -11.21 -24.15 18.31
C SER A 76 -12.10 -25.26 17.73
N SER A 77 -12.15 -26.39 18.42
CA SER A 77 -12.44 -27.73 17.89
C SER A 77 -13.84 -28.03 17.33
N GLU A 78 -14.75 -27.08 17.12
CA GLU A 78 -16.13 -27.46 16.80
C GLU A 78 -16.77 -26.81 15.57
N GLU A 79 -16.21 -25.76 14.97
CA GLU A 79 -16.79 -25.21 13.73
C GLU A 79 -15.72 -24.77 12.72
N LYS A 80 -16.00 -25.09 11.45
CA LYS A 80 -15.16 -24.93 10.25
C LYS A 80 -14.78 -23.49 9.89
N ASP A 81 -14.73 -22.56 10.85
CA ASP A 81 -14.36 -21.18 10.62
C ASP A 81 -12.87 -20.94 10.92
N SER A 82 -12.02 -21.43 10.01
CA SER A 82 -10.58 -21.11 9.91
C SER A 82 -10.29 -19.61 9.69
N SER A 83 -11.33 -18.78 9.74
CA SER A 83 -11.34 -17.35 9.51
C SER A 83 -10.86 -16.56 10.73
N VAL A 84 -10.92 -17.12 11.95
CA VAL A 84 -10.50 -16.44 13.19
C VAL A 84 -9.12 -16.94 13.62
N GLY A 85 -8.21 -16.01 13.90
CA GLY A 85 -6.82 -16.30 14.23
C GLY A 85 -6.09 -15.05 14.68
N TYR A 86 -4.77 -15.09 14.74
CA TYR A 86 -3.96 -13.92 15.11
C TYR A 86 -2.76 -13.76 14.17
N CYS A 87 -2.08 -12.62 14.25
CA CYS A 87 -0.89 -12.36 13.43
C CYS A 87 0.35 -12.48 14.28
N GLU A 88 1.19 -13.47 13.96
CA GLU A 88 2.44 -13.73 14.66
C GLU A 88 3.35 -12.49 14.76
N LEU A 89 3.32 -11.61 13.75
CA LEU A 89 4.20 -10.43 13.68
C LEU A 89 3.71 -9.21 14.47
N PHE A 90 2.41 -9.09 14.76
CA PHE A 90 1.83 -7.84 15.27
C PHE A 90 1.01 -8.00 16.54
N THR A 91 0.31 -9.13 16.71
CA THR A 91 -0.61 -9.27 17.83
C THR A 91 -0.94 -10.72 18.15
N VAL A 92 -0.94 -11.03 19.44
CA VAL A 92 -1.48 -12.28 20.00
C VAL A 92 -3.00 -12.24 20.16
N ARG A 93 -3.66 -11.13 19.82
CA ARG A 93 -5.12 -11.01 19.92
C ARG A 93 -5.78 -11.71 18.73
N HIS A 94 -6.79 -12.51 19.03
CA HIS A 94 -7.62 -13.15 18.02
C HIS A 94 -8.48 -12.12 17.28
N TYR A 95 -8.53 -12.24 15.96
CA TYR A 95 -9.35 -11.43 15.07
C TYR A 95 -9.73 -12.24 13.82
N ASN A 96 -10.77 -11.79 13.11
CA ASN A 96 -11.18 -12.42 11.86
C ASN A 96 -10.27 -11.95 10.70
N GLY A 97 -9.53 -12.89 10.10
CA GLY A 97 -8.59 -12.69 9.01
C GLY A 97 -9.25 -12.39 7.65
N MET A 98 -10.54 -12.69 7.46
CA MET A 98 -11.29 -12.34 6.25
C MET A 98 -11.80 -10.90 6.26
N SER A 99 -12.13 -10.37 7.44
CA SER A 99 -12.63 -8.99 7.56
C SER A 99 -11.50 -7.96 7.53
N LYS A 100 -10.29 -8.33 7.98
CA LYS A 100 -9.12 -7.45 7.94
C LYS A 100 -8.30 -7.57 6.66
N ASN A 101 -7.98 -6.41 6.10
CA ASN A 101 -7.03 -6.29 5.00
C ASN A 101 -5.61 -6.57 5.50
N ALA A 102 -4.79 -7.14 4.62
CA ALA A 102 -3.41 -7.47 4.94
C ALA A 102 -2.58 -6.22 5.26
N CYS A 103 -1.63 -6.38 6.18
CA CYS A 103 -0.72 -5.31 6.59
C CYS A 103 0.41 -5.10 5.57
N SER A 104 1.23 -4.07 5.78
CA SER A 104 2.40 -3.78 4.93
C SER A 104 3.51 -4.85 4.93
N ARG A 105 3.41 -5.87 5.81
CA ARG A 105 4.33 -7.02 5.90
C ARG A 105 3.69 -8.31 5.36
N PHE A 106 2.61 -8.19 4.59
CA PHE A 106 1.95 -9.33 3.97
C PHE A 106 2.91 -10.19 3.16
N ARG A 107 2.78 -11.50 3.33
CA ARG A 107 3.38 -12.52 2.48
C ARG A 107 2.34 -13.55 2.13
N LYS A 108 2.06 -13.71 0.84
CA LYS A 108 1.09 -14.68 0.36
C LYS A 108 1.59 -16.10 0.65
N LYS A 109 0.73 -16.97 1.18
CA LYS A 109 1.03 -18.39 1.30
C LYS A 109 1.36 -18.97 -0.08
N ALA A 110 2.53 -19.54 -0.25
CA ALA A 110 2.86 -20.29 -1.47
C ALA A 110 1.97 -21.53 -1.50
N GLN A 111 1.14 -21.67 -2.53
CA GLN A 111 0.37 -22.91 -2.74
C GLN A 111 1.38 -24.06 -2.91
N LYS A 112 1.43 -24.97 -1.94
CA LYS A 112 2.11 -26.25 -2.12
C LYS A 112 1.26 -27.08 -3.08
N ASN A 113 1.56 -26.98 -4.38
CA ASN A 113 1.10 -27.96 -5.35
C ASN A 113 1.84 -29.27 -5.02
N ILE A 114 1.21 -30.14 -4.26
CA ILE A 114 1.67 -31.52 -4.06
C ILE A 114 0.95 -32.30 -5.16
N SER A 115 1.69 -32.62 -6.23
CA SER A 115 1.31 -33.63 -7.23
C SER A 115 1.45 -35.03 -6.66
#